data_AF-A0A849QGZ2-F1
#
_entry.id   AF-A0A849QGZ2-F1
#
_cell.length_a   1.000
_cell.length_b   1.000
_cell.length_c   1.000
_cell.angle_alpha   90.00
_cell.angle_beta   90.00
_cell.angle_gamma   90.00
#
_symmetry.space_group_name_H-M   'P 1'
#
loop_
_entity.id
_entity.type
_entity.pdbx_description
1 polymer ?
#
loop_
_entity_poly.entity_id
_entity_poly.type
_entity_poly.pdbx_seq_one_letter_code
_entity_poly.pdbx_strand_id
1 'polypeptide(L)'
;MNKEDPGTICYPAHGNLYLNITNRCTCNCIFCIKNYSDGVYGYNLILSREPEVAEVIEELGRHDLSGYDEVVFTGLGEPLSRLDDVLEITRWLKARDISVRIDTIGHAKLQYPKRDVANELKTAGVDEVSVSLNP
;
A
#
# COMPACT_ATOMS: atom_id res chain seq x y z
N MET A 1 21.60 5.47 -11.30
CA MET A 1 20.16 5.62 -10.98
C MET A 1 19.59 6.69 -11.89
N ASN A 2 18.81 6.30 -12.90
CA ASN A 2 18.16 7.23 -13.81
C ASN A 2 17.13 8.05 -13.02
N LYS A 3 17.21 9.37 -13.13
CA LYS A 3 16.30 10.32 -12.46
C LYS A 3 14.91 10.41 -13.11
N GLU A 4 14.53 9.47 -13.97
CA GLU A 4 13.36 9.57 -14.85
C GLU A 4 12.28 8.50 -14.62
N ASP A 5 12.54 7.47 -13.82
CA ASP A 5 11.52 6.48 -13.48
C ASP A 5 10.75 6.92 -12.22
N PRO A 6 9.44 7.20 -12.29
CA PRO A 6 8.66 7.57 -11.12
C PRO A 6 8.49 6.41 -10.11
N GLY A 7 8.77 5.17 -10.52
CA GLY A 7 8.48 3.97 -9.75
C GLY A 7 7.05 3.48 -10.01
N THR A 8 6.79 2.22 -9.68
CA THR A 8 5.51 1.56 -9.92
C THR A 8 4.56 1.77 -8.75
N ILE A 9 3.40 2.37 -9.00
CA ILE A 9 2.33 2.57 -8.01
C ILE A 9 1.45 1.33 -7.90
N CYS A 10 0.95 0.82 -9.03
CA CYS A 10 0.09 -0.37 -9.10
C CYS A 10 0.79 -1.49 -9.86
N TYR A 11 0.78 -2.71 -9.33
CA TYR A 11 1.34 -3.86 -10.04
C TYR A 11 0.54 -5.15 -9.82
N PRO A 12 0.15 -5.86 -10.89
CA PRO A 12 -0.56 -7.12 -10.78
C PRO A 12 0.36 -8.29 -10.44
N ALA A 13 -0.06 -9.14 -9.50
CA ALA A 13 0.57 -10.44 -9.24
C ALA A 13 -0.42 -11.38 -8.53
N HIS A 14 -0.30 -12.69 -8.75
CA HIS A 14 -1.07 -13.72 -8.02
C HIS A 14 -2.60 -13.51 -7.96
N GLY A 15 -3.21 -12.95 -9.02
CA GLY A 15 -4.65 -12.64 -9.04
C GLY A 15 -5.06 -11.32 -8.37
N ASN A 16 -4.11 -10.62 -7.75
CA ASN A 16 -4.34 -9.36 -7.03
C ASN A 16 -3.74 -8.16 -7.75
N LEU A 17 -4.18 -6.96 -7.37
CA LEU A 17 -3.52 -5.71 -7.71
C LEU A 17 -2.86 -5.11 -6.46
N TYR A 18 -1.53 -5.05 -6.46
CA TYR A 18 -0.77 -4.52 -5.34
C TYR A 18 -0.53 -3.03 -5.51
N LEU A 19 -0.66 -2.29 -4.41
CA LEU A 19 -0.63 -0.84 -4.37
C LEU A 19 0.53 -0.35 -3.47
N ASN A 20 1.55 0.22 -4.12
CA ASN A 20 2.79 0.73 -3.54
C ASN A 20 2.77 2.26 -3.50
N ILE A 21 2.44 2.82 -2.33
CA ILE A 21 2.17 4.26 -2.17
C ILE A 21 3.24 5.01 -1.38
N THR A 22 4.24 4.33 -0.82
CA THR A 22 5.26 4.99 -0.01
C THR A 22 6.56 4.22 0.08
N ASN A 23 7.67 4.95 0.16
CA ASN A 23 8.98 4.38 0.51
C ASN A 23 9.23 4.44 2.03
N ARG A 24 8.37 5.12 2.80
CA ARG A 24 8.58 5.36 4.23
C ARG A 24 8.18 4.15 5.04
N CYS A 25 9.02 3.77 6.00
CA CYS A 25 8.73 2.69 6.94
C CYS A 25 9.37 3.01 8.29
N THR A 26 8.66 2.71 9.38
CA THR A 26 9.18 2.91 10.75
C THR A 26 10.01 1.73 11.26
N CYS A 27 10.02 0.59 10.54
CA CYS A 27 10.96 -0.52 10.78
C CYS A 27 12.25 -0.33 9.97
N ASN A 28 13.36 -0.79 10.55
CA ASN A 28 14.60 -1.05 9.82
C ASN A 28 14.95 -2.54 9.88
N CYS A 29 14.04 -3.36 9.38
CA CYS A 29 14.11 -4.81 9.50
C CYS A 29 15.36 -5.35 8.76
N ILE A 30 16.13 -6.23 9.41
CA ILE A 30 17.42 -6.73 8.86
C ILE A 30 17.26 -7.50 7.55
N PHE A 31 16.11 -8.13 7.35
CA PHE A 31 15.74 -8.91 6.17
C PHE A 31 14.89 -8.11 5.18
N CYS A 32 14.82 -6.77 5.30
CA CYS A 32 13.97 -5.96 4.44
C CYS A 32 14.43 -6.01 2.98
N ILE A 33 13.52 -6.37 2.08
CA ILE A 33 13.83 -6.52 0.64
C ILE A 33 14.39 -5.26 0.00
N LYS A 34 14.02 -4.07 0.49
CA LYS A 34 14.56 -2.77 0.04
C LYS A 34 16.08 -2.64 0.16
N ASN A 35 16.72 -3.48 0.97
CA ASN A 35 18.18 -3.51 1.13
C ASN A 35 18.88 -4.36 0.05
N TYR A 36 18.11 -5.12 -0.73
CA TYR A 36 18.62 -6.16 -1.63
C TYR A 36 18.04 -6.08 -3.06
N SER A 37 16.91 -5.38 -3.24
CA SER A 37 16.22 -5.25 -4.52
C SER A 37 15.47 -3.93 -4.60
N ASP A 38 15.37 -3.38 -5.82
CA ASP A 38 14.59 -2.18 -6.12
C ASP A 38 13.11 -2.51 -6.36
N GLY A 39 12.72 -3.79 -6.37
CA GLY A 39 11.32 -4.19 -6.43
C GLY A 39 11.10 -5.69 -6.56
N VAL A 40 9.92 -6.07 -7.05
CA VAL A 40 9.42 -7.46 -7.08
C VAL A 40 8.72 -7.75 -8.41
N TYR A 41 8.70 -9.02 -8.82
CA TYR A 41 8.00 -9.48 -10.04
C TYR A 41 8.35 -8.71 -11.33
N GLY A 42 9.55 -8.11 -11.40
CA GLY A 42 10.00 -7.30 -12.53
C GLY A 42 9.58 -5.83 -12.49
N TYR A 43 8.85 -5.39 -11.46
CA TYR A 43 8.47 -3.99 -11.26
C TYR A 43 9.52 -3.28 -10.39
N ASN A 44 9.90 -2.06 -10.78
CA ASN A 44 10.67 -1.15 -9.92
C ASN A 44 9.71 -0.46 -8.95
N LEU A 45 9.86 -0.73 -7.65
CA LEU A 45 8.99 -0.20 -6.60
C LEU A 45 9.59 1.02 -5.89
N ILE A 46 10.83 1.42 -6.19
CA ILE A 46 11.42 2.62 -5.62
C ILE A 46 10.72 3.85 -6.22
N LEU A 47 9.89 4.50 -5.41
CA LEU A 47 9.20 5.71 -5.82
C LEU A 47 10.17 6.89 -5.84
N SER A 48 10.18 7.69 -6.91
CA SER A 48 11.02 8.90 -6.95
C SER A 48 10.53 9.98 -5.96
N ARG A 49 9.22 9.96 -5.67
CA ARG A 49 8.54 10.74 -4.63
C ARG A 49 7.29 9.99 -4.16
N GLU A 50 6.75 10.42 -3.03
CA GLU A 50 5.43 9.99 -2.58
C GLU A 50 4.36 10.42 -3.61
N PRO A 51 3.57 9.49 -4.18
CA PRO A 51 2.46 9.84 -5.07
C PRO A 51 1.34 10.50 -4.29
N GLU A 52 0.62 11.44 -4.90
CA GLU A 52 -0.59 12.04 -4.33
C GLU A 52 -1.76 11.04 -4.43
N VAL A 53 -2.77 11.18 -3.57
CA VAL A 53 -3.96 10.31 -3.60
C VAL A 53 -4.65 10.33 -4.97
N ALA A 54 -4.72 11.51 -5.60
CA ALA A 54 -5.28 11.66 -6.95
C ALA A 54 -4.52 10.85 -8.00
N GLU A 55 -3.18 10.79 -7.90
CA GLU A 55 -2.34 10.02 -8.82
C GLU A 55 -2.51 8.51 -8.62
N VAL A 56 -2.65 8.09 -7.36
CA VAL A 56 -2.95 6.70 -7.02
C VAL A 56 -4.31 6.28 -7.58
N ILE A 57 -5.34 7.12 -7.39
CA ILE A 57 -6.69 6.86 -7.92
C ILE A 57 -6.70 6.87 -9.45
N GLU A 58 -5.97 7.79 -10.09
CA GLU A 58 -5.84 7.82 -11.55
C GLU A 58 -5.21 6.51 -12.06
N GLU A 59 -4.13 6.06 -11.43
CA GLU A 59 -3.47 4.81 -11.80
C GLU A 59 -4.39 3.60 -11.59
N LEU A 60 -5.06 3.48 -10.43
CA LEU A 60 -6.08 2.46 -10.19
C LEU A 60 -7.17 2.45 -11.26
N GLY A 61 -7.59 3.64 -11.73
CA GLY A 61 -8.59 3.80 -12.78
C GLY A 61 -8.16 3.31 -14.17
N ARG A 62 -6.86 3.04 -14.39
CA ARG A 62 -6.34 2.45 -15.63
C ARG A 62 -6.46 0.93 -15.67
N HIS A 63 -6.76 0.31 -14.54
CA HIS A 63 -6.93 -1.13 -14.41
C HIS A 63 -8.42 -1.53 -14.47
N ASP A 64 -8.71 -2.69 -15.05
CA ASP A 64 -10.00 -3.35 -14.85
C ASP A 64 -10.00 -4.02 -13.47
N LEU A 65 -10.44 -3.27 -12.47
CA LEU A 65 -10.41 -3.72 -11.07
C LEU A 65 -11.29 -4.96 -10.81
N SER A 66 -12.30 -5.22 -11.66
CA SER A 66 -13.18 -6.38 -11.52
C SER A 66 -12.50 -7.72 -11.84
N GLY A 67 -11.33 -7.66 -12.50
CA GLY A 67 -10.52 -8.84 -12.83
C GLY A 67 -9.56 -9.29 -11.74
N TYR A 68 -9.51 -8.60 -10.59
CA TYR A 68 -8.64 -8.94 -9.46
C TYR A 68 -9.47 -9.44 -8.28
N ASP A 69 -8.90 -10.37 -7.51
CA ASP A 69 -9.53 -10.88 -6.29
C ASP A 69 -9.58 -9.79 -5.19
N GLU A 70 -8.54 -8.97 -5.09
CA GLU A 70 -8.41 -7.86 -4.15
C GLU A 70 -7.37 -6.81 -4.59
N VAL A 71 -7.47 -5.62 -3.99
CA VAL A 71 -6.42 -4.60 -4.00
C VAL A 71 -5.69 -4.64 -2.67
N VAL A 72 -4.36 -4.72 -2.72
CA VAL A 72 -3.52 -4.93 -1.53
C VAL A 72 -2.59 -3.74 -1.32
N PHE A 73 -2.76 -3.00 -0.23
CA PHE A 73 -1.76 -2.02 0.20
C PHE A 73 -0.51 -2.73 0.70
N THR A 74 0.62 -2.52 0.01
CA THR A 74 1.92 -3.12 0.34
C THR A 74 3.05 -2.29 -0.31
N GLY A 75 4.24 -2.84 -0.47
CA GLY A 75 5.32 -2.25 -1.26
C GLY A 75 6.65 -2.26 -0.54
N LEU A 76 7.51 -1.27 -0.83
CA LEU A 76 8.81 -1.13 -0.15
C LEU A 76 8.74 -0.32 1.15
N GLY A 77 7.59 0.31 1.43
CA GLY A 77 7.31 1.05 2.66
C GLY A 77 6.24 0.41 3.54
N GLU A 78 5.83 1.16 4.56
CA GLU A 78 4.71 0.84 5.45
C GLU A 78 3.49 1.69 5.04
N PRO A 79 2.43 1.09 4.45
CA PRO A 79 1.29 1.85 3.93
C PRO A 79 0.60 2.65 5.03
N LEU A 80 0.52 2.14 6.26
CA LEU A 80 -0.12 2.86 7.36
C LEU A 80 0.70 4.05 7.87
N SER A 81 1.90 4.34 7.34
CA SER A 81 2.53 5.66 7.55
C SER A 81 1.78 6.80 6.83
N ARG A 82 0.85 6.44 5.94
CA ARG A 82 -0.04 7.32 5.16
C ARG A 82 -1.50 7.01 5.48
N LEU A 83 -1.85 6.94 6.77
CA LEU A 83 -3.18 6.49 7.20
C LEU A 83 -4.34 7.21 6.50
N ASP A 84 -4.32 8.55 6.41
CA ASP A 84 -5.43 9.30 5.80
C ASP A 84 -5.61 8.96 4.31
N ASP A 85 -4.50 8.79 3.58
CA ASP A 85 -4.50 8.41 2.17
C ASP A 85 -5.04 6.99 1.98
N VAL A 86 -4.61 6.05 2.83
CA VAL A 86 -5.13 4.68 2.83
C VAL A 86 -6.63 4.68 3.06
N LEU A 87 -7.14 5.47 4.02
CA LEU A 87 -8.57 5.58 4.29
C LEU A 87 -9.34 6.16 3.10
N GLU A 88 -8.80 7.20 2.45
CA GLU A 88 -9.43 7.82 1.27
C GLU A 88 -9.48 6.86 0.07
N ILE A 89 -8.36 6.25 -0.27
CA ILE A 89 -8.25 5.31 -1.39
C ILE A 89 -9.12 4.08 -1.11
N THR A 90 -9.16 3.57 0.13
CA THR A 90 -10.03 2.46 0.52
C THR A 90 -11.50 2.81 0.26
N ARG A 91 -11.98 3.98 0.71
CA ARG A 91 -13.37 4.38 0.44
C ARG A 91 -13.68 4.45 -1.05
N TRP A 92 -12.73 4.92 -1.86
CA TRP A 92 -12.88 4.97 -3.32
C TRP A 92 -12.98 3.58 -3.95
N LEU A 93 -12.18 2.62 -3.47
CA LEU A 93 -12.23 1.21 -3.88
C LEU A 93 -13.53 0.53 -3.44
N LYS A 94 -13.97 0.75 -2.19
CA LYS A 94 -15.21 0.17 -1.65
C LYS A 94 -16.46 0.69 -2.34
N ALA A 95 -16.47 1.94 -2.80
CA ALA A 95 -17.55 2.48 -3.63
C ALA A 95 -17.69 1.76 -4.99
N ARG A 96 -16.71 0.93 -5.37
CA ARG A 96 -16.67 0.11 -6.60
C ARG A 96 -16.74 -1.40 -6.30
N ASP A 97 -17.12 -1.76 -5.08
CA ASP A 97 -17.25 -3.16 -4.65
C ASP A 97 -15.94 -3.98 -4.74
N ILE A 98 -14.80 -3.30 -4.59
CA ILE A 98 -13.47 -3.95 -4.61
C ILE A 98 -13.09 -4.42 -3.20
N SER A 99 -12.54 -5.62 -3.07
CA SER A 99 -11.97 -6.12 -1.81
C SER A 99 -10.62 -5.45 -1.52
N VAL A 100 -10.38 -5.08 -0.26
CA VAL A 100 -9.17 -4.37 0.16
C VAL A 100 -8.46 -5.08 1.31
N ARG A 101 -7.18 -5.44 1.09
CA ARG A 101 -6.27 -5.90 2.15
C ARG A 101 -5.16 -4.89 2.43
N ILE A 102 -4.72 -4.84 3.69
CA ILE A 102 -3.53 -4.10 4.09
C ILE A 102 -2.48 -5.05 4.64
N ASP A 103 -1.30 -5.05 4.04
CA ASP A 103 -0.10 -5.68 4.60
C ASP A 103 0.66 -4.63 5.43
N THR A 104 0.89 -4.92 6.72
CA THR A 104 1.48 -3.93 7.65
C THR A 104 2.42 -4.57 8.67
N ILE A 105 3.37 -3.77 9.18
CA ILE A 105 4.20 -4.09 10.35
C ILE A 105 3.49 -3.81 11.69
N GLY A 106 2.26 -3.28 11.67
CA GLY A 106 1.45 -3.07 12.87
C GLY A 106 1.80 -1.85 13.73
N HIS A 107 2.69 -0.96 13.25
CA HIS A 107 3.14 0.22 14.00
C HIS A 107 2.17 1.41 14.00
N ALA A 108 0.98 1.28 13.41
CA ALA A 108 0.09 2.43 13.24
C ALA A 108 -0.35 3.06 14.58
N LYS A 109 -0.57 2.27 15.64
CA LYS A 109 -0.91 2.83 16.96
C LYS A 109 0.23 3.67 17.56
N LEU A 110 1.48 3.29 17.31
CA LEU A 110 2.66 4.05 17.74
C LEU A 110 2.76 5.38 16.99
N GLN A 111 2.46 5.37 15.68
CA GLN A 111 2.47 6.58 14.84
C GLN A 111 1.30 7.52 15.16
N TYR A 112 0.14 6.97 15.51
CA TYR A 112 -1.09 7.72 15.77
C TYR A 112 -1.68 7.40 17.16
N PRO A 113 -1.02 7.81 18.27
CA PRO A 113 -1.40 7.40 19.61
C PRO A 113 -2.81 7.84 20.02
N LYS A 114 -3.30 8.96 19.46
CA LYS A 114 -4.63 9.52 19.75
C LYS A 114 -5.75 9.00 18.83
N ARG A 115 -5.42 8.19 17.84
CA ARG A 115 -6.37 7.64 16.86
C ARG A 115 -6.75 6.21 17.22
N ASP A 116 -7.96 5.83 16.82
CA ASP A 116 -8.42 4.44 16.84
C ASP A 116 -8.30 3.87 15.43
N VAL A 117 -7.06 3.59 15.04
CA VAL A 117 -6.71 3.20 13.67
C VAL A 117 -7.49 1.97 13.23
N ALA A 118 -7.66 0.97 14.10
CA ALA A 118 -8.39 -0.25 13.76
C ALA A 118 -9.85 0.07 13.41
N ASN A 119 -10.51 0.91 14.20
CA ASN A 119 -11.88 1.31 13.90
C ASN A 119 -11.97 2.19 12.64
N GLU A 120 -11.00 3.06 12.41
CA GLU A 120 -10.95 3.90 11.20
C GLU A 120 -10.79 3.06 9.93
N LEU A 121 -9.88 2.07 9.93
CA LEU A 121 -9.70 1.12 8.82
C LEU A 121 -10.98 0.33 8.56
N LYS A 122 -11.60 -0.22 9.61
CA LYS A 122 -12.88 -0.92 9.51
C LYS A 122 -13.98 -0.02 8.94
N THR A 123 -14.05 1.23 9.40
CA THR A 123 -15.06 2.20 8.96
C THR A 123 -14.86 2.62 7.50
N ALA A 124 -13.62 2.73 7.03
CA ALA A 124 -13.33 2.95 5.61
C ALA A 124 -13.69 1.75 4.73
N GLY A 125 -13.75 0.55 5.33
CA GLY A 125 -14.20 -0.69 4.68
C GLY A 125 -13.06 -1.61 4.27
N VAL A 126 -11.91 -1.57 4.97
CA VAL A 126 -10.86 -2.58 4.81
C VAL A 126 -11.42 -3.96 5.19
N ASP A 127 -11.21 -4.95 4.33
CA ASP A 127 -11.76 -6.31 4.47
C ASP A 127 -10.79 -7.22 5.26
N GLU A 128 -9.49 -7.09 5.00
CA GLU A 128 -8.45 -7.92 5.62
C GLU A 128 -7.22 -7.11 6.03
N VAL A 129 -6.55 -7.54 7.11
CA VAL A 129 -5.26 -7.00 7.52
C VAL A 129 -4.29 -8.15 7.77
N SER A 130 -3.18 -8.16 7.03
CA SER A 130 -2.06 -9.07 7.23
C SER A 130 -0.97 -8.36 8.03
N VAL A 131 -0.67 -8.87 9.24
CA VAL A 131 0.31 -8.27 10.14
C VAL A 131 1.58 -9.10 10.16
N SER A 132 2.70 -8.48 9.78
CA SER A 132 4.03 -9.09 9.88
C SER A 132 4.48 -9.15 11.35
N LEU A 133 4.44 -10.35 11.92
CA LEU A 133 4.98 -10.64 13.25
C LEU A 133 6.28 -11.40 13.11
N ASN A 134 7.39 -10.72 13.37
CA ASN A 134 8.72 -11.32 13.34
C ASN A 134 9.21 -11.58 14.78
N PRO A 135 9.77 -12.77 15.06
CA PRO A 135 10.32 -13.11 16.36
C PRO A 135 11.62 -12.38 16.69
#